data_AF-Q9RUM0-F1
#
_entry.id   AF-Q9RUM0-F1
#
_cell.length_a   1.000
_cell.length_b   1.000
_cell.length_c   1.000
_cell.angle_alpha   90.00
_cell.angle_beta   90.00
_cell.angle_gamma   90.00
#
_symmetry.space_group_name_H-M   'P 1'
#
loop_
_entity.id
_entity.type
_entity.pdbx_description
1 polymer ?
#
loop_
_entity_poly.entity_id
_entity_poly.type
_entity_poly.pdbx_seq_one_letter_code
_entity_poly.pdbx_strand_id
1 'polypeptide(L)'
;MTALGVEHDQHPACGGGSLTRHLQLIRLPGGGLSMLRFFCASLLLTGLLASCTPRVTTVAGVTVTPVLIKVSEGAAPGDTLTIQGRYLGNAQTARVIIGADENGQGGTAFPASAVQSWSDTEIVLKVPEGMPAGGSWLFVEVGGKRSTGLRVSVR
;
A
#
# COMPACT_ATOMS: atom_id res chain seq x y z
N MET A 1 -37.95 -14.01 1.19
CA MET A 1 -37.50 -12.66 0.80
C MET A 1 -37.35 -11.91 2.11
N THR A 2 -36.15 -11.95 2.69
CA THR A 2 -35.90 -11.51 4.07
C THR A 2 -34.75 -10.53 4.02
N ALA A 3 -34.99 -9.33 4.54
CA ALA A 3 -33.99 -8.29 4.73
C ALA A 3 -33.15 -8.60 5.98
N LEU A 4 -31.82 -8.55 5.86
CA LEU A 4 -30.77 -8.44 6.89
C LEU A 4 -29.53 -7.98 6.09
N GLY A 5 -29.00 -6.75 6.21
CA GLY A 5 -28.34 -6.18 7.37
C GLY A 5 -26.82 -6.38 7.25
N VAL A 6 -26.03 -5.30 7.10
CA VAL A 6 -24.71 -5.03 7.74
C VAL A 6 -24.14 -3.72 7.16
N GLU A 7 -23.83 -2.83 8.09
CA GLU A 7 -23.29 -1.48 7.98
C GLU A 7 -21.78 -1.51 8.34
N HIS A 8 -21.07 -0.42 8.01
CA HIS A 8 -19.75 0.04 8.52
C HIS A 8 -18.46 -0.53 7.88
N ASP A 9 -17.69 0.29 7.16
CA ASP A 9 -16.71 1.19 7.80
C ASP A 9 -16.05 2.18 6.80
N GLN A 10 -16.35 3.46 7.04
CA GLN A 10 -15.49 4.65 6.94
C GLN A 10 -14.39 4.73 5.84
N HIS A 11 -14.75 5.34 4.71
CA HIS A 11 -13.81 6.21 3.99
C HIS A 11 -13.86 7.62 4.61
N PRO A 12 -12.75 8.21 5.10
CA PRO A 12 -12.71 9.65 5.32
C PRO A 12 -12.54 10.33 3.96
N ALA A 13 -13.67 10.65 3.35
CA ALA A 13 -13.74 11.65 2.30
C ALA A 13 -13.22 12.97 2.88
N CYS A 14 -12.20 13.54 2.24
CA CYS A 14 -11.73 14.89 2.51
C CYS A 14 -12.88 15.86 2.24
N GLY A 15 -13.52 16.32 3.31
CA GLY A 15 -14.65 17.22 3.27
C GLY A 15 -14.25 18.57 2.71
N GLY A 16 -14.76 18.88 1.51
CA GLY A 16 -14.84 20.23 0.98
C GLY A 16 -15.84 21.04 1.79
N GLY A 17 -15.36 21.74 2.81
CA GLY A 17 -16.13 22.69 3.60
C GLY A 17 -16.40 23.97 2.81
N SER A 18 -17.57 24.05 2.18
CA SER A 18 -18.20 25.31 1.79
C SER A 18 -18.40 26.16 3.04
N LEU A 19 -17.76 27.33 3.10
CA LEU A 19 -18.08 28.35 4.11
C LEU A 19 -18.14 29.73 3.45
N THR A 20 -19.29 29.98 2.84
CA THR A 20 -19.88 31.31 2.64
C THR A 20 -19.91 32.01 3.99
N ARG A 21 -18.87 32.79 4.32
CA ARG A 21 -18.83 33.57 5.55
C ARG A 21 -19.09 35.04 5.26
N HIS A 22 -20.35 35.40 5.51
CA HIS A 22 -20.87 36.73 5.82
C HIS A 22 -19.80 37.79 6.07
N LEU A 23 -19.81 38.81 5.21
CA LEU A 23 -19.12 40.08 5.36
C LEU A 23 -19.71 40.82 6.57
N GLN A 24 -19.29 40.50 7.79
CA GLN A 24 -19.57 41.33 8.96
C GLN A 24 -18.49 42.41 9.08
N LEU A 25 -18.87 43.61 8.63
CA LEU A 25 -18.20 44.88 8.93
C LEU A 25 -18.08 45.02 10.46
N ILE A 26 -16.89 44.80 11.02
CA ILE A 26 -16.58 45.22 12.39
C ILE A 26 -15.94 46.61 12.29
N ARG A 27 -16.77 47.62 12.55
CA ARG A 27 -16.34 49.00 12.80
C ARG A 27 -15.62 49.01 14.15
N LEU A 28 -14.32 49.28 14.19
CA LEU A 28 -13.60 49.54 15.44
C LEU A 28 -13.20 51.03 15.53
N PRO A 29 -13.40 51.66 16.71
CA PRO A 29 -13.07 53.05 16.95
C PRO A 29 -11.56 53.21 17.15
N GLY A 30 -11.07 54.43 16.91
CA GLY A 30 -9.66 54.76 16.92
C GLY A 30 -8.89 54.39 18.19
N GLY A 31 -7.58 54.18 18.03
CA GLY A 31 -6.65 54.06 19.15
C GLY A 31 -5.34 53.35 18.78
N GLY A 32 -4.30 54.14 18.45
CA GLY A 32 -2.87 53.84 18.62
C GLY A 32 -2.35 52.45 18.22
N LEU A 33 -1.79 52.34 16.99
CA LEU A 33 -1.11 51.13 16.51
C LEU A 33 0.27 50.96 17.21
N SER A 34 0.34 50.11 18.23
CA SER A 34 1.60 49.64 18.81
C SER A 34 2.19 48.52 17.93
N MET A 35 3.33 48.82 17.30
CA MET A 35 4.09 48.02 16.32
C MET A 35 4.57 46.64 16.84
N LEU A 36 4.45 46.37 18.14
CA LEU A 36 4.96 45.16 18.79
C LEU A 36 4.02 43.95 18.68
N ARG A 37 2.75 44.15 18.27
CA ARG A 37 1.73 43.08 18.24
C ARG A 37 1.68 42.29 16.93
N PHE A 38 2.34 42.76 15.88
CA PHE A 38 2.31 42.08 14.58
C PHE A 38 3.29 40.91 14.50
N PHE A 39 4.39 40.93 15.24
CA PHE A 39 5.43 39.88 15.15
C PHE A 39 5.04 38.54 15.80
N CYS A 40 4.24 38.56 16.88
CA CYS A 40 3.80 37.31 17.52
C CYS A 40 2.67 36.60 16.75
N ALA A 41 1.91 37.32 15.91
CA ALA A 41 0.81 36.73 15.15
C ALA A 41 1.30 35.89 13.95
N SER A 42 2.49 36.18 13.42
CA SER A 42 3.06 35.45 12.29
C SER A 42 3.63 34.08 12.67
N LEU A 43 4.04 33.87 13.93
CA LEU A 43 4.59 32.58 14.38
C LEU A 43 3.52 31.48 14.57
N LEU A 44 2.24 31.85 14.68
CA LEU A 44 1.14 30.89 14.84
C LEU A 44 0.64 30.31 13.51
N LEU A 45 1.05 30.86 12.36
CA LEU A 45 0.54 30.45 11.05
C LEU A 45 1.37 29.38 10.34
N THR A 46 2.56 29.03 10.84
CA THR A 46 3.46 28.02 10.24
C THR A 46 3.26 26.60 10.76
N GLY A 47 2.32 26.36 11.68
CA GLY A 47 2.10 25.05 12.31
C GLY A 47 1.24 24.04 11.55
N LEU A 48 0.79 24.35 10.32
CA LEU A 48 -0.21 23.55 9.59
C LEU A 48 0.31 22.77 8.38
N LEU A 49 1.63 22.65 8.20
CA LEU A 49 2.18 21.61 7.35
C LEU A 49 2.10 20.27 8.10
N ALA A 50 0.87 19.76 8.21
CA ALA A 50 0.58 18.40 8.62
C ALA A 50 1.32 17.47 7.67
N SER A 51 2.47 16.98 8.15
CA SER A 51 3.26 15.98 7.46
C SER A 51 2.44 14.70 7.40
N CYS A 52 1.74 14.49 6.28
CA CYS A 52 1.22 13.19 5.92
C CYS A 52 2.41 12.29 5.54
N THR A 53 3.22 11.87 6.51
CA THR A 53 4.13 10.75 6.28
C THR A 53 3.28 9.51 6.02
N PRO A 54 3.46 8.82 4.88
CA PRO A 54 2.79 7.56 4.64
C PRO A 54 3.16 6.60 5.76
N ARG A 55 2.18 6.20 6.57
CA ARG A 55 2.37 5.13 7.56
C ARG A 55 2.52 3.84 6.78
N VAL A 56 3.76 3.36 6.65
CA VAL A 56 4.01 1.97 6.30
C VAL A 56 3.52 1.14 7.48
N THR A 57 2.26 0.69 7.41
CA THR A 57 1.68 -0.26 8.36
C THR A 57 2.35 -1.61 8.14
N THR A 58 3.54 -1.80 8.71
CA THR A 58 4.13 -3.13 8.84
C THR A 58 3.20 -3.97 9.69
N VAL A 59 2.70 -5.09 9.16
CA VAL A 59 1.86 -6.03 9.90
C VAL A 59 2.63 -6.51 11.13
N ALA A 60 2.06 -6.31 12.32
CA ALA A 60 2.67 -6.73 13.58
C ALA A 60 2.95 -8.25 13.55
N GLY A 61 4.20 -8.64 13.81
CA GLY A 61 4.62 -10.05 13.86
C GLY A 61 5.57 -10.50 12.73
N VAL A 62 5.75 -9.71 11.67
CA VAL A 62 6.72 -10.04 10.60
C VAL A 62 8.10 -9.45 10.95
N THR A 63 8.91 -10.19 11.69
CA THR A 63 10.26 -9.75 12.09
C THR A 63 11.35 -10.21 11.13
N VAL A 64 11.08 -11.23 10.33
CA VAL A 64 12.07 -11.86 9.43
C VAL A 64 11.79 -11.47 7.98
N THR A 65 12.86 -11.15 7.24
CA THR A 65 12.76 -10.88 5.80
C THR A 65 12.53 -12.20 5.06
N PRO A 66 11.50 -12.30 4.20
CA PRO A 66 11.24 -13.49 3.39
C PRO A 66 12.42 -13.81 2.47
N VAL A 67 12.67 -15.08 2.22
CA VAL A 67 13.73 -15.54 1.31
C VAL A 67 13.14 -16.48 0.28
N LEU A 68 13.33 -16.16 -0.99
CA LEU A 68 13.00 -17.05 -2.10
C LEU A 68 14.23 -17.91 -2.42
N ILE A 69 13.98 -19.20 -2.58
CA ILE A 69 14.99 -20.21 -2.88
C ILE A 69 14.84 -20.68 -4.32
N LYS A 70 13.60 -21.00 -4.74
CA LYS A 70 13.32 -21.51 -6.08
C LYS A 70 11.93 -21.10 -6.55
N VAL A 71 11.78 -20.99 -7.85
CA VAL A 71 10.50 -20.87 -8.53
C VAL A 71 10.45 -21.91 -9.65
N SER A 72 9.27 -22.47 -9.94
CA SER A 72 9.09 -23.36 -11.09
C SER A 72 9.28 -22.60 -12.41
N GLU A 73 9.80 -23.28 -13.43
CA GLU A 73 9.97 -22.70 -14.75
C GLU A 73 8.66 -22.69 -15.55
N GLY A 74 8.53 -21.74 -16.47
CA GLY A 74 7.50 -21.76 -17.51
C GLY A 74 6.09 -21.56 -16.98
N ALA A 75 5.73 -20.31 -16.73
CA ALA A 75 4.38 -19.94 -16.33
C ALA A 75 3.63 -19.36 -17.55
N ALA A 76 2.92 -20.18 -18.33
CA ALA A 76 1.91 -19.63 -19.23
C ALA A 76 0.64 -19.31 -18.43
N PRO A 77 -0.24 -18.42 -18.90
CA PRO A 77 -1.57 -18.27 -18.33
C PRO A 77 -2.28 -19.63 -18.22
N GLY A 78 -2.79 -19.94 -17.02
CA GLY A 78 -3.41 -21.21 -16.69
C GLY A 78 -2.49 -22.25 -16.04
N ASP A 79 -1.16 -22.08 -16.13
CA ASP A 79 -0.21 -22.99 -15.50
C ASP A 79 -0.12 -22.79 -13.99
N THR A 80 0.42 -23.80 -13.32
CA THR A 80 0.74 -23.75 -11.89
C THR A 80 2.15 -23.23 -11.68
N LEU A 81 2.27 -22.17 -10.89
CA LEU A 81 3.54 -21.59 -10.46
C LEU A 81 3.80 -21.95 -9.01
N THR A 82 4.89 -22.66 -8.75
CA THR A 82 5.32 -23.05 -7.40
C THR A 82 6.53 -22.23 -6.98
N ILE A 83 6.43 -21.56 -5.83
CA ILE A 83 7.48 -20.75 -5.24
C ILE A 83 7.89 -21.39 -3.92
N GLN A 84 9.18 -21.64 -3.75
CA GLN A 84 9.75 -22.22 -2.55
C GLN A 84 10.68 -21.22 -1.87
N GLY A 85 10.61 -21.18 -0.53
CA GLY A 85 11.31 -20.18 0.25
C GLY A 85 11.20 -20.42 1.75
N ARG A 86 11.42 -19.35 2.51
CA ARG A 86 11.32 -19.30 3.96
C ARG A 86 10.68 -17.98 4.39
N TYR A 87 9.92 -18.01 5.48
CA TYR A 87 9.27 -16.83 6.04
C TYR A 87 8.32 -16.15 5.04
N LEU A 88 7.66 -16.96 4.19
CA LEU A 88 6.74 -16.48 3.17
C LEU A 88 5.41 -16.01 3.75
N GLY A 89 5.19 -16.21 5.05
CA GLY A 89 3.97 -15.78 5.74
C GLY A 89 2.75 -16.53 5.26
N ASN A 90 1.65 -15.80 5.07
CA ASN A 90 0.36 -16.34 4.62
C ASN A 90 -0.32 -15.38 3.64
N ALA A 91 -1.35 -15.85 2.94
CA ALA A 91 -2.07 -15.09 1.91
C ALA A 91 -2.75 -13.80 2.42
N GLN A 92 -2.95 -13.65 3.74
CA GLN A 92 -3.56 -12.45 4.35
C GLN A 92 -2.53 -11.36 4.65
N THR A 93 -1.28 -11.75 4.89
CA THR A 93 -0.20 -10.86 5.33
C THR A 93 0.87 -10.65 4.27
N ALA A 94 0.78 -11.40 3.16
CA ALA A 94 1.76 -11.42 2.10
C ALA A 94 1.13 -11.37 0.71
N ARG A 95 1.92 -10.93 -0.26
CA ARG A 95 1.57 -10.90 -1.69
C ARG A 95 2.76 -11.28 -2.56
N VAL A 96 2.47 -11.91 -3.69
CA VAL A 96 3.47 -12.22 -4.73
C VAL A 96 3.41 -11.16 -5.81
N ILE A 97 4.56 -10.63 -6.20
CA ILE A 97 4.72 -9.57 -7.22
C ILE A 97 5.55 -10.15 -8.36
N ILE A 98 5.11 -9.95 -9.60
CA ILE A 98 5.80 -10.39 -10.82
C ILE A 98 5.91 -9.25 -11.82
N GLY A 99 6.87 -9.29 -12.76
CA GLY A 99 7.04 -8.19 -13.71
C GLY A 99 7.80 -6.99 -13.14
N ALA A 100 8.40 -7.13 -11.95
CA ALA A 100 9.25 -6.09 -11.38
C ALA A 100 10.62 -6.08 -12.07
N ASP A 101 11.33 -4.95 -11.96
CA ASP A 101 12.73 -4.86 -12.36
C ASP A 101 13.67 -5.55 -11.35
N GLU A 102 14.98 -5.54 -11.61
CA GLU A 102 15.98 -6.14 -10.72
C GLU A 102 16.07 -5.48 -9.34
N ASN A 103 15.62 -4.23 -9.22
CA ASN A 103 15.56 -3.47 -7.97
C ASN A 103 14.20 -3.66 -7.26
N GLY A 104 13.32 -4.49 -7.80
CA GLY A 104 11.97 -4.72 -7.29
C GLY A 104 11.01 -3.54 -7.48
N GLN A 105 11.28 -2.64 -8.42
CA GLN A 105 10.36 -1.55 -8.78
C GLN A 105 9.35 -2.03 -9.81
N GLY A 106 8.11 -1.52 -9.68
CA GLY A 106 7.00 -1.91 -10.53
C GLY A 106 6.46 -3.31 -10.24
N GLY A 107 6.00 -3.98 -11.29
CA GLY A 107 5.36 -5.30 -11.22
C GLY A 107 3.89 -5.27 -10.84
N THR A 108 3.26 -6.43 -11.01
CA THR A 108 1.84 -6.70 -10.77
C THR A 108 1.72 -7.73 -9.67
N ALA A 109 0.83 -7.49 -8.70
CA ALA A 109 0.55 -8.46 -7.65
C ALA A 109 -0.36 -9.57 -8.16
N PHE A 110 -0.09 -10.81 -7.75
CA PHE A 110 -1.03 -11.92 -7.96
C PHE A 110 -2.33 -11.67 -7.19
N PRO A 111 -3.49 -11.86 -7.82
CA PRO A 111 -4.77 -11.76 -7.13
C PRO A 111 -4.93 -12.90 -6.12
N ALA A 112 -5.64 -12.67 -5.02
CA ALA A 112 -5.88 -13.71 -4.01
C ALA A 112 -6.61 -14.95 -4.58
N SER A 113 -7.42 -14.78 -5.63
CA SER A 113 -8.10 -15.87 -6.33
C SER A 113 -7.16 -16.80 -7.10
N ALA A 114 -5.92 -16.37 -7.39
CA ALA A 114 -4.90 -17.20 -8.02
C ALA A 114 -4.18 -18.13 -7.02
N VAL A 115 -4.35 -17.92 -5.72
CA VAL A 115 -3.68 -18.73 -4.69
C VAL A 115 -4.37 -20.08 -4.56
N GLN A 116 -3.66 -21.17 -4.89
CA GLN A 116 -4.14 -22.53 -4.69
C GLN A 116 -3.78 -23.05 -3.30
N SER A 117 -2.55 -22.79 -2.86
CA SER A 117 -2.06 -23.13 -1.52
C SER A 117 -0.98 -22.15 -1.09
N TRP A 118 -0.92 -21.83 0.20
CA TRP A 118 0.10 -20.96 0.77
C TRP A 118 0.52 -21.47 2.14
N SER A 119 1.83 -21.67 2.31
CA SER A 119 2.48 -21.91 3.59
C SER A 119 3.70 -20.99 3.76
N ASP A 120 4.33 -21.03 4.92
CA ASP A 120 5.53 -20.22 5.20
C ASP A 120 6.75 -20.62 4.34
N THR A 121 6.71 -21.79 3.70
CA THR A 121 7.84 -22.34 2.92
C THR A 121 7.54 -22.61 1.46
N GLU A 122 6.26 -22.64 1.08
CA GLU A 122 5.82 -22.93 -0.27
C GLU A 122 4.52 -22.18 -0.61
N ILE A 123 4.48 -21.61 -1.80
CA ILE A 123 3.29 -20.97 -2.38
C ILE A 123 3.02 -21.64 -3.72
N VAL A 124 1.78 -22.08 -3.92
CA VAL A 124 1.28 -22.65 -5.18
C VAL A 124 0.21 -21.72 -5.73
N LEU A 125 0.47 -21.15 -6.90
CA LEU A 125 -0.40 -20.20 -7.57
C LEU A 125 -0.84 -20.75 -8.92
N LYS A 126 -1.97 -20.29 -9.42
CA LYS A 126 -2.38 -20.43 -10.82
C LYS A 126 -2.13 -19.11 -11.54
N VAL A 127 -1.44 -19.13 -12.67
CA VAL A 127 -1.10 -17.91 -13.41
C VAL A 127 -2.37 -17.38 -14.10
N PRO A 128 -2.87 -16.19 -13.76
CA PRO A 128 -4.04 -15.64 -14.44
C PRO A 128 -3.67 -15.07 -15.81
N GLU A 129 -4.69 -14.93 -16.67
CA GLU A 129 -4.54 -14.20 -17.94
C GLU A 129 -4.21 -12.73 -17.69
N GLY A 130 -3.42 -12.13 -18.59
CA GLY A 130 -3.03 -10.72 -18.50
C GLY A 130 -1.85 -10.43 -17.57
N MET A 131 -1.18 -11.47 -17.05
CA MET A 131 0.11 -11.27 -16.36
C MET A 131 1.20 -10.81 -17.34
N PRO A 132 2.18 -10.00 -16.88
CA PRO A 132 3.29 -9.56 -17.71
C PRO A 132 4.07 -10.76 -18.26
N ALA A 133 4.08 -10.91 -19.58
CA ALA A 133 4.83 -11.94 -20.27
C ALA A 133 6.33 -11.59 -20.36
N GLY A 134 7.17 -12.60 -20.51
CA GLY A 134 8.62 -12.48 -20.67
C GLY A 134 9.43 -12.70 -19.38
N GLY A 135 10.75 -12.52 -19.51
CA GLY A 135 11.70 -12.67 -18.42
C GLY A 135 11.58 -11.49 -17.46
N SER A 136 11.08 -11.75 -16.25
CA SER A 136 10.87 -10.74 -15.22
C SER A 136 11.33 -11.21 -13.85
N TRP A 137 11.41 -10.28 -12.89
CA TRP A 137 11.70 -10.61 -11.51
C TRP A 137 10.41 -10.83 -10.72
N LEU A 138 10.46 -11.86 -9.88
CA LEU A 138 9.43 -12.23 -8.93
C LEU A 138 9.92 -11.97 -7.51
N PHE A 139 9.05 -11.34 -6.72
CA PHE A 139 9.28 -11.04 -5.31
C PHE A 139 8.07 -11.46 -4.47
N VAL A 140 8.30 -11.77 -3.21
CA VAL A 140 7.24 -11.92 -2.20
C VAL A 140 7.41 -10.80 -1.18
N GLU A 141 6.32 -10.12 -0.87
CA GLU A 141 6.27 -9.08 0.17
C GLU A 141 5.40 -9.55 1.32
N VAL A 142 5.96 -9.59 2.52
CA VAL A 142 5.31 -10.04 3.76
C VAL A 142 5.36 -8.89 4.76
N GLY A 143 4.21 -8.37 5.18
CA GLY A 143 4.16 -7.30 6.20
C GLY A 143 5.02 -6.07 5.93
N GLY A 144 5.22 -5.71 4.65
CA GLY A 144 6.08 -4.60 4.22
C GLY A 144 7.57 -4.92 4.06
N LYS A 145 7.98 -6.17 4.30
CA LYS A 145 9.34 -6.67 3.98
C LYS A 145 9.32 -7.41 2.66
N ARG A 146 10.26 -7.08 1.77
CA ARG A 146 10.41 -7.72 0.45
C ARG A 146 11.49 -8.80 0.48
N SER A 147 11.27 -9.85 -0.28
CA SER A 147 12.19 -10.97 -0.38
C SER A 147 13.37 -10.73 -1.31
N THR A 148 14.27 -11.71 -1.38
CA THR A 148 15.16 -11.89 -2.54
C THR A 148 14.33 -12.03 -3.82
N GLY A 149 14.86 -11.49 -4.92
CA GLY A 149 14.25 -11.63 -6.24
C GLY A 149 14.65 -12.96 -6.90
N LEU A 150 13.71 -13.59 -7.59
CA LEU A 150 14.00 -14.68 -8.52
C LEU A 150 13.60 -14.30 -9.93
N ARG A 151 14.43 -14.70 -10.90
CA ARG A 151 14.06 -14.58 -12.31
C ARG A 151 13.04 -15.67 -12.66
N VAL A 152 11.98 -15.27 -13.33
CA VAL A 152 10.95 -16.15 -13.88
C VAL A 152 10.64 -15.72 -15.29
N SER A 153 10.22 -16.66 -16.14
CA SER A 153 9.72 -16.35 -17.48
C SER A 153 8.28 -16.81 -17.60
N VAL A 154 7.40 -15.85 -17.82
CA VAL A 154 6.00 -16.09 -18.17
C VAL A 154 5.92 -16.19 -19.69
N ARG A 155 5.35 -17.27 -20.21
CA ARG A 155 5.26 -17.52 -21.66
C ARG A 155 3.98 -16.98 -22.26
#